data_AF-W2G166-F1
#
_entry.id   AF-W2G166-F1
#
_cell.length_a   1.000
_cell.length_b   1.000
_cell.length_c   1.000
_cell.angle_alpha   90.00
_cell.angle_beta   90.00
_cell.angle_gamma   90.00
#
_symmetry.space_group_name_H-M   'P 1'
#
loop_
_entity.id
_entity.type
_entity.pdbx_description
1 polymer ?
#
loop_
_entity_poly.entity_id
_entity_poly.type
_entity_poly.pdbx_seq_one_letter_code
_entity_poly.pdbx_strand_id
1 'polypeptide(L)'
;FLAAHDLKCGVAAALGVRPSKLLLTQMFRGCHVPDHELHVTRDEFVSVMTPRLARTDLLENVRRLFKALDLKAEGFISLRSFQQACEMTLPLANHETMLRAFHEADRDGDGRVTYQDFERMCLLAVQIETSNK
;
A
#
# COMPACT_ATOMS: atom_id res chain seq x y z
N PHE A 1 -1.36 -30.54 0.18
CA PHE A 1 -1.95 -29.43 0.96
C PHE A 1 -0.91 -28.94 1.95
N LEU A 2 -0.88 -27.64 2.26
CA LEU A 2 -0.02 -27.06 3.29
C LEU A 2 -0.58 -27.46 4.66
N ALA A 3 0.28 -27.97 5.55
CA ALA A 3 -0.13 -28.19 6.93
C ALA A 3 -0.49 -26.85 7.59
N ALA A 4 -1.36 -26.86 8.61
CA ALA A 4 -1.81 -25.64 9.29
C ALA A 4 -0.63 -24.80 9.84
N HIS A 5 0.42 -25.47 10.32
CA HIS A 5 1.66 -24.83 10.75
C HIS A 5 2.38 -24.13 9.59
N ASP A 6 2.55 -24.81 8.46
CA ASP A 6 3.27 -24.30 7.29
C ASP A 6 2.52 -23.15 6.62
N LEU A 7 1.18 -23.23 6.58
CA LEU A 7 0.33 -22.14 6.12
C LEU A 7 0.52 -20.89 7.01
N LYS A 8 0.51 -21.07 8.33
CA LYS A 8 0.72 -19.98 9.28
C LYS A 8 2.10 -19.36 9.14
N CYS A 9 3.14 -20.17 9.01
CA CYS A 9 4.51 -19.72 8.80
C CYS A 9 4.66 -19.01 7.45
N GLY A 10 4.06 -19.54 6.38
CA GLY A 10 4.09 -18.93 5.05
C GLY A 10 3.42 -17.55 5.01
N VAL A 11 2.24 -17.41 5.63
CA VAL A 11 1.58 -16.10 5.75
C VAL A 11 2.41 -15.13 6.60
N ALA A 12 3.00 -15.61 7.69
CA ALA A 12 3.83 -14.77 8.55
C ALA A 12 5.12 -14.29 7.85
N ALA A 13 5.76 -15.16 7.07
CA ALA A 13 6.92 -14.80 6.29
C ALA A 13 6.58 -13.80 5.16
N ALA A 14 5.45 -14.00 4.48
CA ALA A 14 5.01 -13.15 3.39
C ALA A 14 4.59 -11.74 3.86
N LEU A 15 3.80 -11.64 4.92
CA LEU A 15 3.22 -10.37 5.34
C LEU A 15 3.95 -9.72 6.53
N GLY A 16 4.97 -10.38 7.08
CA GLY A 16 5.71 -9.92 8.25
C GLY A 16 4.88 -9.90 9.55
N VAL A 17 3.67 -10.47 9.56
CA VAL A 17 2.76 -10.46 10.72
C VAL A 17 2.32 -11.86 11.10
N ARG A 18 2.26 -12.17 12.40
CA ARG A 18 1.80 -13.48 12.87
C ARG A 18 0.26 -13.55 12.79
N PRO A 19 -0.34 -14.35 11.88
CA PRO A 19 -1.78 -14.34 11.71
C PRO A 19 -2.49 -15.15 12.79
N SER A 20 -3.70 -14.69 13.17
CA SER A 20 -4.63 -15.45 13.99
C SER A 20 -5.36 -16.51 13.16
N LYS A 21 -5.97 -17.51 13.83
CA LYS A 21 -6.80 -18.52 13.13
C LYS A 21 -7.95 -17.86 12.35
N LEU A 22 -8.60 -16.87 12.95
CA LEU A 22 -9.67 -16.10 12.30
C LEU A 22 -9.19 -15.40 11.04
N LEU A 23 -8.00 -14.77 11.09
CA LEU A 23 -7.42 -14.10 9.92
C LEU A 23 -7.11 -15.10 8.80
N LEU A 24 -6.53 -16.27 9.13
CA LEU A 24 -6.27 -17.33 8.14
C LEU A 24 -7.58 -17.81 7.51
N THR A 25 -8.60 -18.10 8.32
CA THR A 25 -9.92 -18.48 7.80
C THR A 25 -10.49 -17.38 6.91
N GLN A 26 -10.34 -16.10 7.27
CA GLN A 26 -10.77 -14.96 6.46
C GLN A 26 -10.02 -14.83 5.13
N MET A 27 -8.70 -15.01 5.15
CA MET A 27 -7.85 -14.86 3.96
C MET A 27 -8.14 -15.94 2.92
N PHE A 28 -8.45 -17.16 3.38
CA PHE A 28 -8.63 -18.35 2.54
C PHE A 28 -10.08 -18.86 2.52
N ARG A 29 -11.08 -17.99 2.75
CA ARG A 29 -12.52 -18.38 2.79
C ARG A 29 -13.02 -19.07 1.53
N GLY A 30 -12.41 -18.79 0.38
CA GLY A 30 -12.78 -19.37 -0.91
C GLY A 30 -12.08 -20.70 -1.22
N CYS A 31 -11.16 -21.16 -0.36
CA CYS A 31 -10.46 -22.43 -0.52
C CYS A 31 -11.26 -23.58 0.09
N HIS A 32 -11.03 -24.79 -0.39
CA HIS A 32 -11.80 -25.98 0.00
C HIS A 32 -11.66 -26.27 1.52
N VAL A 33 -12.79 -26.53 2.18
CA VAL A 33 -12.85 -26.82 3.64
C VAL A 33 -13.52 -28.18 3.86
N PRO A 34 -12.80 -29.30 3.67
CA PRO A 34 -13.26 -30.58 4.16
C PRO A 34 -13.15 -30.60 5.70
N ASP A 35 -14.16 -31.15 6.37
CA ASP A 35 -14.14 -31.45 7.81
C ASP A 35 -13.80 -30.29 8.78
N HIS A 36 -14.11 -29.05 8.39
CA HIS A 36 -13.87 -27.82 9.17
C HIS A 36 -12.38 -27.49 9.42
N GLU A 37 -11.48 -28.17 8.70
CA GLU A 37 -10.07 -27.83 8.68
C GLU A 37 -9.76 -27.04 7.40
N LEU A 38 -8.89 -26.03 7.50
CA LEU A 38 -8.55 -25.18 6.37
C LEU A 38 -7.51 -25.91 5.51
N HIS A 39 -7.93 -26.48 4.39
CA HIS A 39 -7.04 -27.18 3.44
C HIS A 39 -6.65 -26.24 2.31
N VAL A 40 -5.40 -25.76 2.32
CA VAL A 40 -4.87 -24.85 1.28
C VAL A 40 -3.78 -25.56 0.51
N THR A 41 -3.94 -25.71 -0.79
CA THR A 41 -2.88 -26.17 -1.70
C THR A 41 -1.82 -25.08 -1.91
N ARG A 42 -0.65 -25.45 -2.44
CA ARG A 42 0.38 -24.46 -2.77
C ARG A 42 -0.13 -23.42 -3.78
N ASP A 43 -0.90 -23.85 -4.77
CA ASP A 43 -1.38 -22.96 -5.83
C ASP A 43 -2.45 -22.00 -5.31
N GLU A 44 -3.36 -22.48 -4.45
CA GLU A 44 -4.31 -21.62 -3.73
C GLU A 44 -3.58 -20.61 -2.84
N PHE A 45 -2.52 -21.04 -2.15
CA PHE A 45 -1.69 -20.15 -1.35
C PHE A 45 -1.08 -19.03 -2.20
N VAL A 46 -0.41 -19.39 -3.30
CA VAL A 46 0.21 -18.41 -4.21
C VAL A 46 -0.83 -17.46 -4.77
N SER A 47 -1.97 -17.98 -5.24
CA SER A 47 -3.06 -17.17 -5.81
C SER A 47 -3.59 -16.12 -4.82
N VAL A 48 -3.76 -16.50 -3.55
CA VAL A 48 -4.25 -15.57 -2.50
C VAL A 48 -3.17 -14.61 -2.02
N MET A 49 -1.91 -15.06 -1.94
CA MET A 49 -0.83 -14.29 -1.31
C MET A 49 -0.12 -13.33 -2.26
N THR A 50 0.06 -13.68 -3.53
CA THR A 50 0.71 -12.81 -4.53
C THR A 50 0.12 -11.40 -4.60
N PRO A 51 -1.21 -11.20 -4.76
CA PRO A 51 -1.77 -9.84 -4.81
C PRO A 51 -1.64 -9.09 -3.48
N ARG A 52 -1.62 -9.81 -2.34
CA ARG A 52 -1.46 -9.21 -1.00
C ARG A 52 -0.03 -8.76 -0.75
N LEU A 53 0.95 -9.54 -1.21
CA LEU A 53 2.37 -9.18 -1.20
C LEU A 53 2.60 -7.91 -2.01
N ALA A 54 2.15 -7.90 -3.27
CA ALA A 54 2.27 -6.73 -4.14
C ALA A 54 1.63 -5.47 -3.52
N ARG A 55 0.45 -5.61 -2.89
CA ARG A 55 -0.19 -4.50 -2.18
C ARG A 55 0.60 -4.06 -0.94
N THR A 56 1.17 -4.99 -0.18
CA THR A 56 1.97 -4.67 1.01
C THR A 56 3.23 -3.91 0.63
N ASP A 57 3.94 -4.38 -0.40
CA ASP A 57 5.13 -3.72 -0.94
C ASP A 57 4.79 -2.32 -1.47
N LEU A 58 3.66 -2.18 -2.17
CA LEU A 58 3.18 -0.89 -2.66
C LEU A 58 2.91 0.08 -1.49
N LEU A 59 2.16 -0.35 -0.48
CA LEU A 59 1.85 0.48 0.70
C LEU A 59 3.13 0.85 1.46
N GLU A 60 4.10 -0.07 1.57
CA GLU A 60 5.38 0.25 2.19
C GLU A 60 6.17 1.29 1.40
N ASN A 61 6.18 1.19 0.06
CA ASN A 61 6.81 2.17 -0.81
C ASN A 61 6.13 3.54 -0.70
N VAL A 62 4.81 3.60 -0.70
CA VAL A 62 4.04 4.83 -0.46
C VAL A 62 4.41 5.45 0.89
N ARG A 63 4.52 4.64 1.94
CA ARG A 63 4.94 5.10 3.28
C ARG A 63 6.37 5.64 3.29
N ARG A 64 7.31 4.98 2.59
CA ARG A 64 8.69 5.44 2.46
C ARG A 64 8.76 6.77 1.71
N LEU A 65 8.00 6.92 0.63
CA LEU A 65 7.91 8.17 -0.13
C LEU A 65 7.32 9.29 0.72
N PHE A 66 6.22 9.05 1.43
CA PHE A 66 5.64 10.03 2.34
C PHE A 66 6.67 10.55 3.35
N LYS A 67 7.41 9.64 3.99
CA LYS A 67 8.48 10.02 4.93
C LYS A 67 9.62 10.80 4.27
N ALA A 68 9.95 10.51 3.03
CA ALA A 68 10.96 11.25 2.29
C ALA A 68 10.48 12.68 1.93
N LEU A 69 9.17 12.87 1.78
CA LEU A 69 8.55 14.18 1.49
C LEU A 69 8.24 14.98 2.75
N ASP A 70 8.01 14.34 3.89
CA ASP A 70 7.89 14.99 5.20
C ASP A 70 9.27 15.40 5.75
N LEU A 71 9.91 16.36 5.07
CA LEU A 71 11.29 16.82 5.32
C LEU A 71 11.54 17.30 6.75
N LYS A 72 10.49 17.69 7.47
CA LYS A 72 10.55 18.21 8.84
C LYS A 72 10.01 17.24 9.89
N ALA A 73 9.56 16.05 9.48
CA ALA A 73 8.93 15.06 10.36
C ALA A 73 7.73 15.62 11.15
N GLU A 74 6.92 16.47 10.51
CA GLU A 74 5.74 17.09 11.10
C GLU A 74 4.52 16.15 11.11
N GLY A 75 4.60 15.03 10.40
CA GLY A 75 3.50 14.07 10.22
C GLY A 75 2.58 14.41 9.04
N PHE A 76 2.89 15.46 8.29
CA PHE A 76 2.19 15.90 7.09
C PHE A 76 3.17 16.50 6.08
N ILE A 77 2.81 16.51 4.81
CA ILE A 77 3.58 17.16 3.76
C ILE A 77 3.04 18.57 3.59
N SER A 78 3.86 19.57 3.91
CA SER A 78 3.56 20.97 3.61
C SER A 78 3.79 21.29 2.13
N LEU A 79 3.14 22.33 1.60
CA LEU A 79 3.36 22.80 0.22
C LEU A 79 4.85 23.05 -0.05
N ARG A 80 5.56 23.64 0.92
CA ARG A 80 7.00 23.90 0.79
C ARG A 80 7.81 22.61 0.67
N SER A 81 7.50 21.62 1.50
CA SER A 81 8.20 20.32 1.46
C SER A 81 7.93 19.60 0.13
N PHE A 82 6.70 19.68 -0.37
CA PHE A 82 6.31 19.12 -1.67
C PHE A 82 7.06 19.81 -2.83
N GLN A 83 7.06 21.15 -2.88
CA GLN A 83 7.79 21.92 -3.90
C GLN A 83 9.28 21.59 -3.91
N GLN A 84 9.91 21.61 -2.73
CA GLN A 84 11.33 21.30 -2.61
C GLN A 84 11.66 19.88 -3.08
N ALA A 85 10.82 18.91 -2.76
CA ALA A 85 11.00 17.55 -3.25
C ALA A 85 10.83 17.46 -4.77
N CYS A 86 9.79 18.08 -5.34
CA CYS A 86 9.58 18.12 -6.78
C CYS A 86 10.71 18.83 -7.54
N GLU A 87 11.30 19.90 -6.99
CA GLU A 87 12.48 20.54 -7.60
C GLU A 87 13.69 19.59 -7.65
N MET A 88 13.84 18.72 -6.64
CA MET A 88 14.94 17.75 -6.59
C MET A 88 14.71 16.53 -7.50
N THR A 89 13.46 16.11 -7.73
CA THR A 89 13.15 14.87 -8.45
C THR A 89 12.49 15.05 -9.81
N LEU A 90 11.85 16.20 -10.06
CA LEU A 90 11.07 16.53 -11.25
C LEU A 90 11.43 17.95 -11.75
N PRO A 91 12.68 18.18 -12.21
CA PRO A 91 13.17 19.51 -12.57
C PRO A 91 12.44 20.20 -13.73
N LEU A 92 11.57 19.47 -14.45
CA LEU A 92 10.75 19.99 -15.56
C LEU A 92 9.30 20.27 -15.16
N ALA A 93 8.90 20.00 -13.92
CA ALA A 93 7.55 20.28 -13.44
C ALA A 93 7.38 21.79 -13.26
N ASN A 94 6.35 22.37 -13.90
CA ASN A 94 6.05 23.78 -13.71
C ASN A 94 5.34 24.04 -12.37
N HIS A 95 5.53 25.25 -11.83
CA HIS A 95 5.00 25.63 -10.52
C HIS A 95 3.47 25.52 -10.41
N GLU A 96 2.75 25.85 -11.47
CA GLU A 96 1.28 25.76 -11.52
C GLU A 96 0.80 24.31 -11.40
N THR A 97 1.46 23.38 -12.08
CA THR A 97 1.11 21.95 -12.05
C THR A 97 1.40 21.36 -10.67
N MET A 98 2.51 21.75 -10.04
CA MET A 98 2.84 21.34 -8.67
C MET A 98 1.81 21.85 -7.66
N LEU A 99 1.42 23.13 -7.74
CA LEU A 99 0.36 23.70 -6.91
C LEU A 99 -0.97 22.97 -7.10
N ARG A 100 -1.37 22.71 -8.35
CA ARG A 100 -2.61 21.99 -8.64
C ARG A 100 -2.58 20.57 -8.08
N ALA A 101 -1.47 19.85 -8.23
CA ALA A 101 -1.31 18.51 -7.67
C ALA A 101 -1.38 18.52 -6.13
N PHE A 102 -0.79 19.53 -5.49
CA PHE A 102 -0.88 19.68 -4.04
C PHE A 102 -2.31 19.94 -3.59
N HIS A 103 -3.01 20.88 -4.22
CA HIS A 103 -4.41 21.21 -3.88
C HIS A 103 -5.38 20.06 -4.17
N GLU A 104 -5.10 19.22 -5.16
CA GLU A 104 -5.89 18.01 -5.40
C GLU A 104 -5.71 17.00 -4.24
N ALA A 105 -4.51 16.93 -3.65
CA ALA A 105 -4.24 16.06 -2.52
C ALA A 105 -4.82 16.62 -1.20
N ASP A 106 -4.71 17.94 -0.98
CA ASP A 106 -5.20 18.68 0.20
C ASP A 106 -6.71 18.96 0.11
N ARG A 107 -7.52 17.94 0.44
CA ARG A 107 -8.98 17.99 0.22
C ARG A 107 -9.74 18.91 1.17
N ASP A 108 -9.26 19.10 2.39
CA ASP A 108 -9.86 19.99 3.37
C ASP A 108 -9.27 21.41 3.32
N GLY A 109 -8.18 21.60 2.57
CA GLY A 109 -7.62 22.91 2.24
C GLY A 109 -6.91 23.54 3.44
N ASP A 110 -6.43 22.72 4.39
CA ASP A 110 -5.72 23.19 5.57
C ASP A 110 -4.23 23.48 5.31
N GLY A 111 -3.78 23.23 4.07
CA GLY A 111 -2.41 23.40 3.62
C GLY A 111 -1.50 22.22 3.99
N ARG A 112 -2.08 21.07 4.37
CA ARG A 112 -1.36 19.89 4.83
C ARG A 112 -1.87 18.65 4.13
N VAL A 113 -0.96 17.94 3.46
CA VAL A 113 -1.27 16.62 2.92
C VAL A 113 -0.94 15.58 3.98
N THR A 114 -1.95 14.97 4.58
CA THR A 114 -1.77 13.89 5.56
C THR A 114 -1.31 12.60 4.89
N TYR A 115 -0.87 11.62 5.69
CA TYR A 115 -0.55 10.29 5.15
C TYR A 115 -1.74 9.65 4.42
N GLN A 116 -2.96 9.84 4.93
CA GLN A 116 -4.17 9.28 4.30
C GLN A 116 -4.46 9.92 2.94
N ASP A 117 -4.19 11.22 2.81
CA ASP A 117 -4.35 11.93 1.54
C ASP A 117 -3.35 11.48 0.50
N PHE A 118 -2.09 11.40 0.92
CA PHE A 118 -1.01 10.92 0.07
C PHE A 118 -1.20 9.46 -0.35
N GLU A 119 -1.57 8.57 0.57
CA GLU A 119 -1.82 7.16 0.29
C GLU A 119 -2.94 6.99 -0.74
N ARG A 120 -4.05 7.69 -0.56
CA ARG A 120 -5.17 7.67 -1.50
C ARG A 120 -4.74 8.12 -2.89
N MET A 121 -4.01 9.24 -2.98
CA MET A 121 -3.53 9.76 -4.26
C MET A 121 -2.61 8.78 -4.98
N CYS A 122 -1.64 8.19 -4.28
CA CYS A 122 -0.73 7.21 -4.87
C CYS A 122 -1.46 5.94 -5.32
N LEU A 123 -2.41 5.43 -4.53
CA LEU A 123 -3.17 4.23 -4.88
C LEU A 123 -4.08 4.47 -6.10
N LEU A 124 -4.70 5.65 -6.21
CA LEU A 124 -5.48 6.02 -7.39
C LEU A 124 -4.60 6.11 -8.64
N ALA A 125 -3.43 6.73 -8.54
CA ALA A 125 -2.49 6.84 -9.66
C ALA A 125 -2.07 5.46 -10.20
N VAL A 126 -1.75 4.52 -9.31
CA VAL A 126 -1.40 3.14 -9.68
C VAL A 126 -2.56 2.43 -10.39
N GLN A 127 -3.80 2.65 -9.95
CA GLN A 127 -4.99 2.06 -10.59
C GLN A 127 -5.22 2.58 -12.01
N ILE A 128 -4.96 3.88 -12.24
CA ILE A 128 -5.06 4.50 -13.58
C ILE A 128 -4.00 3.91 -14.52
N GLU A 129 -2.75 3.76 -14.06
CA GLU A 129 -1.68 3.17 -14.87
C GLU A 129 -1.94 1.70 -15.23
N THR A 130 -2.56 0.94 -14.32
CA THR A 130 -2.94 -0.46 -14.62
C THR A 130 -4.16 -0.59 -15.54
N SER A 131 -5.00 0.44 -15.64
CA SER A 131 -6.17 0.45 -16.52
C SER A 131 -5.86 0.94 -17.94
N ASN A 132 -4.71 1.61 -18.12
CA ASN A 132 -4.21 2.10 -19.41
C ASN A 132 -3.22 1.12 -20.10
N LYS A 133 -3.10 -0.11 -19.60
CA LYS A 133 -2.34 -1.21 -20.21
C LYS A 133 -3.27 -2.35 -20.59
#